data_AF-M5UXT6-F1
#
_entry.id   AF-M5UXT6-F1
#
_cell.length_a   1.000
_cell.length_b   1.000
_cell.length_c   1.000
_cell.angle_alpha   90.00
_cell.angle_beta   90.00
_cell.angle_gamma   90.00
#
_symmetry.space_group_name_H-M   'P 1'
#
loop_
_entity.id
_entity.type
_entity.pdbx_description
1 polymer ?
#
loop_
_entity_poly.entity_id
_entity_poly.type
_entity_poly.pdbx_seq_one_letter_code
_entity_poly.pdbx_strand_id
1 'polypeptide(L)'
;MNRADINEILTKILKAYEEMRVQSSLNGNSEVLEANREIGKILKSAEKKVTEQERSSGSWMKKISDALRKHLKGGFSERNLFYARKFYEIYGTTKLDVRLSWSHYRILSSLTDKHLREELTKEAIQGNWNRDDLAFRIRDIGELRKARTLRWRRPDGSLWNCKIKEVFKEKRTLLIDLGFYCYYEFPMEAGHGYKTGDVVQIQKQKEGWTLQKSNLDKISELYFYFGEIERVIDGDTILVKFDLGFNVRTRQRIRLHNVWAAELGTNEGDDNFEFLKKKLRANTNVIVRSRSKDMYGRYVGEVLYSNKKIQDPKYIFQEGIYLNQELGENPSSDL
;
A
#
# COMPACT_ATOMS: atom_id res chain seq x y z
N MET A 1 21.50 6.28 1.33
CA MET A 1 22.07 4.95 1.50
C MET A 1 22.97 4.73 0.32
N ASN A 2 24.26 4.63 0.58
CA ASN A 2 25.26 4.49 -0.45
C ASN A 2 25.36 3.02 -0.89
N ARG A 3 26.18 2.73 -1.91
CA ARG A 3 26.36 1.38 -2.44
C ARG A 3 27.00 0.42 -1.42
N ALA A 4 27.88 0.91 -0.57
CA ALA A 4 28.54 0.09 0.45
C ALA A 4 27.54 -0.40 1.51
N ASP A 5 26.68 0.49 1.99
CA ASP A 5 25.59 0.16 2.92
C ASP A 5 24.66 -0.91 2.34
N ILE A 6 24.27 -0.75 1.05
CA ILE A 6 23.41 -1.71 0.36
C ILE A 6 24.08 -3.09 0.30
N ASN A 7 25.37 -3.14 -0.05
CA ASN A 7 26.11 -4.39 -0.11
C ASN A 7 26.25 -5.05 1.27
N GLU A 8 26.50 -4.28 2.32
CA GLU A 8 26.55 -4.78 3.70
C GLU A 8 25.22 -5.45 4.10
N ILE A 9 24.10 -4.76 3.83
CA ILE A 9 22.75 -5.26 4.10
C ILE A 9 22.46 -6.53 3.28
N LEU A 10 22.81 -6.51 1.99
CA LEU A 10 22.59 -7.62 1.08
C LEU A 10 23.32 -8.87 1.55
N THR A 11 24.60 -8.76 1.92
CA THR A 11 25.39 -9.88 2.47
C THR A 11 24.76 -10.46 3.73
N LYS A 12 24.30 -9.61 4.66
CA LYS A 12 23.66 -10.06 5.90
C LYS A 12 22.32 -10.78 5.63
N ILE A 13 21.49 -10.24 4.74
CA ILE A 13 20.20 -10.85 4.37
C ILE A 13 20.41 -12.16 3.62
N LEU A 14 21.37 -12.21 2.68
CA LEU A 14 21.70 -13.43 1.95
C LEU A 14 22.19 -14.52 2.88
N LYS A 15 23.06 -14.18 3.85
CA LYS A 15 23.52 -15.12 4.87
C LYS A 15 22.36 -15.71 5.68
N ALA A 16 21.50 -14.85 6.24
CA ALA A 16 20.34 -15.31 7.00
C ALA A 16 19.39 -16.19 6.16
N TYR A 17 19.23 -15.88 4.88
CA TYR A 17 18.40 -16.67 3.97
C TYR A 17 19.02 -18.03 3.63
N GLU A 18 20.33 -18.10 3.37
CA GLU A 18 20.98 -19.38 3.09
C GLU A 18 21.05 -20.28 4.32
N GLU A 19 21.30 -19.72 5.51
CA GLU A 19 21.22 -20.45 6.79
C GLU A 19 19.83 -21.07 6.99
N MET A 20 18.77 -20.27 6.78
CA MET A 20 17.39 -20.77 6.80
C MET A 20 17.17 -21.88 5.78
N ARG A 21 17.66 -21.74 4.54
CA ARG A 21 17.46 -22.77 3.50
C ARG A 21 18.08 -24.10 3.89
N VAL A 22 19.28 -24.08 4.46
CA VAL A 22 19.98 -25.29 4.93
C VAL A 22 19.23 -25.96 6.08
N GLN A 23 18.63 -25.18 6.98
CA GLN A 23 17.96 -25.70 8.19
C GLN A 23 16.46 -26.02 7.99
N SER A 24 15.82 -25.42 6.98
CA SER A 24 14.37 -25.55 6.74
C SER A 24 13.90 -26.95 6.35
N SER A 25 14.79 -27.79 5.81
CA SER A 25 14.47 -29.19 5.49
C SER A 25 14.25 -30.06 6.75
N LEU A 26 14.62 -29.57 7.93
CA LEU A 26 14.58 -30.32 9.19
C LEU A 26 13.64 -29.70 10.26
N ASN A 27 13.45 -28.37 10.27
CA ASN A 27 12.92 -27.65 11.45
C ASN A 27 11.62 -26.83 11.23
N GLY A 28 10.89 -27.05 10.13
CA GLY A 28 9.53 -26.51 9.93
C GLY A 28 9.41 -24.97 10.00
N ASN A 29 8.37 -24.45 10.66
CA ASN A 29 8.08 -23.01 10.74
C ASN A 29 9.15 -22.22 11.54
N SER A 30 9.83 -22.85 12.50
CA SER A 30 10.73 -22.17 13.43
C SER A 30 11.83 -21.38 12.70
N GLU A 31 12.52 -22.03 11.76
CA GLU A 31 13.62 -21.39 11.03
C GLU A 31 13.15 -20.29 10.10
N VAL A 32 11.99 -20.47 9.46
CA VAL A 32 11.41 -19.45 8.60
C VAL A 32 11.09 -18.20 9.41
N LEU A 33 10.57 -18.37 10.63
CA LEU A 33 10.23 -17.25 11.50
C LEU A 33 11.48 -16.53 12.01
N GLU A 34 12.48 -17.25 12.51
CA GLU A 34 13.72 -16.65 12.99
C GLU A 34 14.51 -15.96 11.86
N ALA A 35 14.53 -16.55 10.66
CA ALA A 35 15.13 -15.91 9.50
C ALA A 35 14.43 -14.60 9.13
N ASN A 36 13.10 -14.57 9.09
CA ASN A 36 12.35 -13.34 8.82
C ASN A 36 12.51 -12.31 9.96
N ARG A 37 12.67 -12.76 11.21
CA ARG A 37 13.01 -11.89 12.35
C ARG A 37 14.37 -11.24 12.17
N GLU A 38 15.40 -12.02 11.85
CA GLU A 38 16.76 -11.50 11.65
C GLU A 38 16.84 -10.58 10.42
N ILE A 39 16.16 -10.91 9.33
CA ILE A 39 16.01 -9.99 8.19
C ILE A 39 15.34 -8.69 8.66
N GLY A 40 14.28 -8.77 9.44
CA GLY A 40 13.59 -7.61 10.01
C GLY A 40 14.50 -6.74 10.88
N LYS A 41 15.34 -7.36 11.71
CA LYS A 41 16.35 -6.70 12.55
C LYS A 41 17.42 -5.98 11.74
N ILE A 42 17.91 -6.62 10.68
CA ILE A 42 18.86 -6.02 9.73
C ILE A 42 18.23 -4.78 9.11
N LEU A 43 16.99 -4.91 8.60
CA LEU A 43 16.26 -3.80 8.00
C LEU A 43 15.98 -2.66 9.00
N LYS A 44 15.60 -2.98 10.24
CA LYS A 44 15.38 -1.99 11.30
C LYS A 44 16.66 -1.25 11.69
N SER A 45 17.80 -1.94 11.64
CA SER A 45 19.11 -1.32 11.89
C SER A 45 19.54 -0.44 10.71
N ALA A 46 19.34 -0.90 9.48
CA ALA A 46 19.59 -0.13 8.27
C ALA A 46 18.73 1.14 8.21
N GLU A 47 17.47 1.05 8.67
CA GLU A 47 16.54 2.18 8.74
C GLU A 47 17.08 3.35 9.58
N LYS A 48 18.02 3.13 10.51
CA LYS A 48 18.66 4.21 11.29
C LYS A 48 19.71 4.99 10.49
N LYS A 49 20.34 4.35 9.50
CA LYS A 49 21.41 4.94 8.67
C LYS A 49 20.88 5.67 7.44
N VAL A 50 19.61 5.49 7.09
CA VAL A 50 18.99 6.18 5.96
C VAL A 50 18.62 7.62 6.30
N THR A 51 18.71 8.50 5.32
CA THR A 51 18.27 9.89 5.47
C THR A 51 16.77 9.96 5.70
N GLU A 52 16.27 11.05 6.27
CA GLU A 52 14.83 11.25 6.45
C GLU A 52 14.09 11.22 5.10
N GLN A 53 14.68 11.79 4.05
CA GLN A 53 14.15 11.73 2.69
C GLN A 53 14.04 10.28 2.17
N GLU A 54 15.04 9.43 2.40
CA GLU A 54 15.00 8.03 1.97
C GLU A 54 14.00 7.21 2.80
N ARG A 55 14.03 7.36 4.13
CA ARG A 55 13.10 6.68 5.05
C ARG A 55 11.67 6.96 4.66
N SER A 56 11.39 8.24 4.45
CA SER A 56 10.07 8.74 4.19
C SER A 56 9.61 8.50 2.76
N SER A 57 10.52 8.22 1.81
CA SER A 57 10.21 7.76 0.45
C SER A 57 10.17 6.25 0.26
N GLY A 58 10.58 5.48 1.27
CA GLY A 58 10.76 4.04 1.13
C GLY A 58 11.76 3.64 0.04
N SER A 59 12.46 4.59 -0.59
CA SER A 59 13.36 4.35 -1.72
C SER A 59 14.54 3.45 -1.33
N TRP A 60 14.96 3.49 -0.06
CA TRP A 60 15.95 2.57 0.49
C TRP A 60 15.48 1.11 0.46
N MET A 61 14.21 0.85 0.77
CA MET A 61 13.62 -0.50 0.76
C MET A 61 13.54 -1.03 -0.67
N LYS A 62 13.15 -0.17 -1.61
CA LYS A 62 13.17 -0.47 -3.05
C LYS A 62 14.56 -0.82 -3.55
N LYS A 63 15.58 -0.01 -3.23
CA LYS A 63 16.98 -0.29 -3.59
C LYS A 63 17.45 -1.65 -3.06
N ILE A 64 17.12 -2.00 -1.82
CA ILE A 64 17.45 -3.32 -1.24
C ILE A 64 16.71 -4.44 -1.96
N SER A 65 15.39 -4.29 -2.20
CA SER A 65 14.59 -5.29 -2.90
C SER A 65 15.11 -5.54 -4.32
N ASP A 66 15.38 -4.48 -5.08
CA ASP A 66 15.91 -4.56 -6.43
C ASP A 66 17.29 -5.22 -6.46
N ALA A 67 18.13 -4.97 -5.44
CA ALA A 67 19.43 -5.63 -5.33
C ALA A 67 19.29 -7.12 -4.99
N LEU A 68 18.49 -7.49 -3.99
CA LEU A 68 18.28 -8.88 -3.58
C LEU A 68 17.68 -9.74 -4.69
N ARG A 69 16.74 -9.19 -5.46
CA ARG A 69 16.07 -9.88 -6.58
C ARG A 69 17.01 -10.18 -7.76
N LYS A 70 18.22 -9.62 -7.81
CA LYS A 70 19.26 -10.01 -8.77
C LYS A 70 19.96 -11.31 -8.36
N HIS A 71 19.98 -11.63 -7.08
CA HIS A 71 20.63 -12.82 -6.53
C HIS A 71 19.62 -13.95 -6.25
N LEU A 72 18.37 -13.60 -5.94
CA LEU A 72 17.34 -14.55 -5.51
C LEU A 72 16.11 -14.50 -6.40
N LYS A 73 15.56 -15.69 -6.74
CA LYS A 73 14.44 -15.84 -7.70
C LYS A 73 13.08 -15.37 -7.16
N GLY A 74 12.90 -15.18 -5.85
CA GLY A 74 11.62 -14.79 -5.25
C GLY A 74 11.72 -14.54 -3.74
N GLY A 75 10.64 -14.05 -3.12
CA GLY A 75 10.58 -13.85 -1.66
C GLY A 75 11.07 -12.48 -1.14
N PHE A 76 11.74 -11.66 -1.95
CA PHE A 76 12.36 -10.41 -1.53
C PHE A 76 11.80 -9.16 -2.22
N SER A 77 10.48 -9.13 -2.45
CA SER A 77 9.80 -7.91 -2.88
C SER A 77 9.84 -6.84 -1.77
N GLU A 78 9.69 -5.57 -2.11
CA GLU A 78 9.56 -4.47 -1.14
C GLU A 78 8.52 -4.78 -0.05
N ARG A 79 7.41 -5.42 -0.45
CA ARG A 79 6.34 -5.84 0.45
C ARG A 79 6.82 -6.89 1.45
N ASN A 80 7.56 -7.90 1.01
CA ASN A 80 8.09 -8.93 1.90
C ASN A 80 9.13 -8.37 2.88
N LEU A 81 9.98 -7.47 2.42
CA LEU A 81 10.92 -6.77 3.30
C LEU A 81 10.18 -5.90 4.33
N PHE A 82 9.09 -5.23 3.92
CA PHE A 82 8.24 -4.49 4.84
C PHE A 82 7.63 -5.40 5.91
N TYR A 83 7.11 -6.58 5.54
CA TYR A 83 6.59 -7.54 6.51
C TYR A 83 7.67 -8.00 7.49
N ALA A 84 8.86 -8.36 7.01
CA ALA A 84 9.97 -8.78 7.88
C ALA A 84 10.33 -7.65 8.88
N ARG A 85 10.46 -6.41 8.40
CA ARG A 85 10.72 -5.24 9.26
C ARG A 85 9.63 -5.05 10.31
N LYS A 86 8.35 -5.12 9.92
CA LYS A 86 7.21 -4.92 10.84
C LYS A 86 7.07 -6.09 11.83
N PHE A 87 7.37 -7.30 11.38
CA PHE A 87 7.42 -8.49 12.22
C PHE A 87 8.46 -8.34 13.32
N TYR A 88 9.69 -7.92 13.00
CA TYR A 88 10.71 -7.64 14.01
C TYR A 88 10.30 -6.50 14.95
N GLU A 89 9.64 -5.46 14.44
CA GLU A 89 9.15 -4.34 15.27
C GLU A 89 8.18 -4.80 16.36
N ILE A 90 7.34 -5.80 16.08
CA ILE A 90 6.33 -6.31 17.02
C ILE A 90 6.85 -7.47 17.87
N TYR A 91 7.57 -8.40 17.24
CA TYR A 91 7.94 -9.69 17.83
C TYR A 91 9.45 -9.85 18.03
N GLY A 92 10.26 -8.80 17.88
CA GLY A 92 11.72 -8.90 17.87
C GLY A 92 12.34 -9.53 19.12
N THR A 93 11.69 -9.40 20.28
CA THR A 93 12.12 -9.99 21.56
C THR A 93 11.11 -11.00 22.12
N THR A 94 10.01 -11.25 21.41
CA THR A 94 8.91 -12.10 21.89
C THR A 94 9.16 -13.56 21.55
N LYS A 95 8.86 -14.50 22.45
CA LYS A 95 8.88 -15.92 22.09
C LYS A 95 7.79 -16.22 21.06
N LEU A 96 8.17 -16.84 19.95
CA LEU A 96 7.21 -17.22 18.89
C LEU A 96 6.60 -18.57 19.19
N ASP A 97 5.38 -18.75 18.69
CA ASP A 97 4.70 -20.04 18.66
C ASP A 97 4.85 -20.64 17.26
N VAL A 98 5.64 -21.71 17.16
CA VAL A 98 5.98 -22.36 15.89
C VAL A 98 4.80 -23.08 15.24
N ARG A 99 3.67 -23.24 15.95
CA ARG A 99 2.41 -23.73 15.36
C ARG A 99 1.86 -22.73 14.34
N LEU A 100 2.17 -21.44 14.51
CA LEU A 100 1.81 -20.40 13.56
C LEU A 100 2.92 -20.21 12.54
N SER A 101 2.57 -20.34 11.26
CA SER A 101 3.52 -20.12 10.16
C SER A 101 3.84 -18.64 9.94
N TRP A 102 4.86 -18.37 9.11
CA TRP A 102 5.20 -17.02 8.67
C TRP A 102 4.01 -16.24 8.12
N SER A 103 3.11 -16.91 7.40
CA SER A 103 1.91 -16.28 6.84
C SER A 103 0.92 -15.81 7.93
N HIS A 104 0.82 -16.50 9.05
CA HIS A 104 0.04 -16.04 10.21
C HIS A 104 0.67 -14.80 10.81
N TYR A 105 1.98 -14.85 11.07
CA TYR A 105 2.68 -13.73 11.68
C TYR A 105 2.68 -12.49 10.79
N ARG A 106 2.69 -12.62 9.46
CA ARG A 106 2.47 -11.50 8.54
C ARG A 106 1.14 -10.80 8.78
N ILE A 107 0.06 -11.56 8.97
CA ILE A 107 -1.27 -11.03 9.27
C ILE A 107 -1.27 -10.41 10.66
N LEU A 108 -0.80 -11.14 11.67
CA LEU A 108 -0.81 -10.67 13.06
C LEU A 108 0.02 -9.40 13.23
N SER A 109 1.23 -9.33 12.64
CA SER A 109 2.09 -8.14 12.68
C SER A 109 1.50 -6.89 12.00
N SER A 110 0.43 -7.05 11.25
CA SER A 110 -0.23 -5.92 10.61
C SER A 110 -1.33 -5.29 11.46
N LEU A 111 -1.79 -6.00 12.50
CA LEU A 111 -2.79 -5.49 13.44
C LEU A 111 -2.15 -4.50 14.41
N THR A 112 -2.68 -3.28 14.47
CA THR A 112 -2.22 -2.24 15.39
C THR A 112 -2.63 -2.52 16.83
N ASP A 113 -3.85 -3.02 17.04
CA ASP A 113 -4.36 -3.38 18.35
C ASP A 113 -3.62 -4.62 18.90
N LYS A 114 -2.96 -4.43 20.04
CA LYS A 114 -2.22 -5.50 20.72
C LYS A 114 -3.14 -6.56 21.31
N HIS A 115 -4.27 -6.17 21.90
CA HIS A 115 -5.19 -7.10 22.56
C HIS A 115 -5.83 -8.02 21.52
N LEU A 116 -6.40 -7.44 20.46
CA LEU A 116 -6.99 -8.21 19.36
C LEU A 116 -5.98 -9.17 18.73
N ARG A 117 -4.73 -8.72 18.54
CA ARG A 117 -3.66 -9.57 18.00
C ARG A 117 -3.35 -10.76 18.91
N GLU A 118 -3.31 -10.56 20.23
CA GLU A 118 -3.09 -11.63 21.21
C GLU A 118 -4.27 -12.60 21.29
N GLU A 119 -5.51 -12.11 21.22
CA GLU A 119 -6.72 -12.94 21.14
C GLU A 119 -6.72 -13.81 19.89
N LEU A 120 -6.53 -13.21 18.71
CA LEU A 120 -6.47 -13.94 17.44
C LEU A 120 -5.32 -14.94 17.39
N THR A 121 -4.20 -14.64 18.03
CA THR A 121 -3.08 -15.60 18.15
C THR A 121 -3.53 -16.84 18.93
N LYS A 122 -4.24 -16.65 20.05
CA LYS A 122 -4.76 -17.76 20.87
C LYS A 122 -5.83 -18.55 20.12
N GLU A 123 -6.81 -17.87 19.51
CA GLU A 123 -7.88 -18.51 18.74
C GLU A 123 -7.28 -19.33 17.59
N ALA A 124 -6.32 -18.78 16.83
CA ALA A 124 -5.69 -19.47 15.72
C ALA A 124 -4.93 -20.74 16.16
N ILE A 125 -4.25 -20.68 17.30
CA ILE A 125 -3.54 -21.83 17.86
C ILE A 125 -4.53 -22.90 18.34
N GLN A 126 -5.57 -22.50 19.09
CA GLN A 126 -6.55 -23.43 19.65
C GLN A 126 -7.40 -24.09 18.56
N GLY A 127 -7.79 -23.32 17.55
CA GLY A 127 -8.57 -23.79 16.41
C GLY A 127 -7.76 -24.46 15.32
N ASN A 128 -6.42 -24.55 15.47
CA ASN A 128 -5.50 -25.04 14.44
C ASN A 128 -5.76 -24.37 13.07
N TRP A 129 -5.97 -23.07 13.09
CA TRP A 129 -6.30 -22.28 11.91
C TRP A 129 -5.14 -22.23 10.95
N ASN A 130 -5.48 -22.33 9.67
CA ASN A 130 -4.56 -21.94 8.61
C ASN A 130 -4.62 -20.41 8.39
N ARG A 131 -3.82 -19.91 7.44
CA ARG A 131 -3.76 -18.49 7.10
C ARG A 131 -5.13 -17.92 6.74
N ASP A 132 -5.91 -18.69 5.99
CA ASP A 132 -7.19 -18.28 5.43
C ASP A 132 -8.28 -18.24 6.50
N ASP A 133 -8.27 -19.18 7.44
CA ASP A 133 -9.15 -19.17 8.62
C ASP A 133 -8.91 -17.93 9.49
N LEU A 134 -7.64 -17.60 9.77
CA LEU A 134 -7.27 -16.39 10.51
C LEU A 134 -7.69 -15.12 9.75
N ALA A 135 -7.47 -15.09 8.43
CA ALA A 135 -7.90 -13.97 7.59
C ALA A 135 -9.44 -13.81 7.57
N PHE A 136 -10.17 -14.93 7.55
CA PHE A 136 -11.62 -14.96 7.66
C PHE A 136 -12.10 -14.47 9.02
N ARG A 137 -11.47 -14.88 10.12
CA ARG A 137 -11.82 -14.41 11.46
C ARG A 137 -11.64 -12.91 11.63
N ILE A 138 -10.52 -12.36 11.17
CA ILE A 138 -10.27 -10.90 11.18
C ILE A 138 -11.35 -10.18 10.38
N ARG A 139 -11.77 -10.78 9.26
CA ARG A 139 -12.88 -10.24 8.48
C ARG A 139 -14.17 -10.22 9.29
N ASP A 140 -14.51 -11.34 9.93
CA ASP A 140 -15.73 -11.54 10.71
C ASP A 140 -15.88 -10.61 11.92
N ILE A 141 -14.79 -10.38 12.68
CA ILE A 141 -14.79 -9.48 13.86
C ILE A 141 -15.12 -8.02 13.47
N GLY A 142 -14.99 -7.68 12.18
CA GLY A 142 -15.50 -6.43 11.64
C GLY A 142 -14.44 -5.38 11.30
N GLU A 143 -13.15 -5.73 11.33
CA GLU A 143 -12.11 -4.93 10.66
C GLU A 143 -12.34 -4.91 9.12
N LEU A 144 -13.02 -5.92 8.55
CA LEU A 144 -13.45 -5.92 7.13
C LEU A 144 -14.98 -6.05 6.92
N ARG A 145 -15.76 -6.67 7.83
CA ARG A 145 -17.22 -6.86 7.64
C ARG A 145 -18.15 -5.80 8.22
N LYS A 146 -17.72 -4.92 9.14
CA LYS A 146 -18.65 -3.93 9.71
C LYS A 146 -18.69 -2.64 8.89
N ALA A 147 -19.17 -2.79 7.65
CA ALA A 147 -20.04 -1.77 7.12
C ALA A 147 -21.34 -1.78 7.94
N ARG A 148 -21.35 -1.14 9.12
CA ARG A 148 -22.61 -0.67 9.73
C ARG A 148 -23.27 0.17 8.64
N THR A 149 -24.21 -0.39 7.86
CA THR A 149 -24.88 0.27 6.72
C THR A 149 -24.00 1.38 6.17
N LEU A 150 -22.93 1.03 5.44
CA LEU A 150 -22.00 2.04 4.93
C LEU A 150 -22.85 3.07 4.20
N ARG A 151 -23.01 4.27 4.79
CA ARG A 151 -23.39 5.43 4.00
C ARG A 151 -22.17 5.66 3.12
N TRP A 152 -22.19 5.04 1.94
CA TRP A 152 -21.17 5.24 0.93
C TRP A 152 -21.17 6.73 0.60
N ARG A 153 -20.31 7.48 1.27
CA ARG A 153 -20.04 8.86 0.88
C ARG A 153 -19.17 8.77 -0.35
N ARG A 154 -19.80 8.93 -1.52
CA ARG A 154 -19.10 9.10 -2.78
C ARG A 154 -17.94 10.09 -2.55
N PRO A 155 -16.69 9.72 -2.89
CA PRO A 155 -15.57 10.58 -2.59
C PRO A 155 -15.67 11.85 -3.46
N ASP A 156 -15.81 12.98 -2.80
CA ASP A 156 -15.77 14.32 -3.36
C ASP A 156 -14.41 14.95 -3.10
N GLY A 157 -13.94 15.76 -4.04
CA GLY A 157 -12.63 16.39 -3.95
C GLY A 157 -12.18 16.95 -5.29
N SER A 158 -10.91 17.30 -5.37
CA SER A 158 -10.28 17.75 -6.61
C SER A 158 -8.94 17.05 -6.82
N LEU A 159 -8.54 16.96 -8.09
CA LEU A 159 -7.29 16.32 -8.46
C LEU A 159 -6.10 17.07 -7.87
N TRP A 160 -5.06 16.30 -7.56
CA TRP A 160 -3.72 16.79 -7.22
C TRP A 160 -3.66 17.72 -6.00
N ASN A 161 -4.55 17.50 -5.02
CA ASN A 161 -4.34 18.00 -3.68
C ASN A 161 -3.34 17.11 -2.95
N CYS A 162 -2.22 17.73 -2.57
CA CYS A 162 -1.06 17.09 -1.98
C CYS A 162 -0.67 17.82 -0.70
N LYS A 163 0.18 17.18 0.11
CA LYS A 163 0.67 17.76 1.36
C LYS A 163 2.11 18.20 1.19
N ILE A 164 2.46 19.37 1.71
CA ILE A 164 3.84 19.78 1.87
C ILE A 164 4.42 18.93 2.99
N LYS A 165 5.38 18.08 2.64
CA LYS A 165 6.06 17.24 3.61
C LYS A 165 7.13 17.99 4.37
N GLU A 166 7.88 18.82 3.67
CA GLU A 166 9.02 19.53 4.23
C GLU A 166 9.28 20.82 3.45
N VAL A 167 9.81 21.83 4.15
CA VAL A 167 10.17 23.13 3.58
C VAL A 167 11.67 23.33 3.79
N PHE A 168 12.44 23.38 2.71
CA PHE A 168 13.88 23.62 2.75
C PHE A 168 14.17 25.11 2.52
N LYS A 169 14.22 25.88 3.61
CA LYS A 169 14.42 27.34 3.55
C LYS A 169 15.73 27.75 2.86
N GLU A 170 16.83 27.04 3.14
CA GLU A 170 18.16 27.32 2.57
C GLU A 170 18.19 27.10 1.05
N LYS A 171 17.61 25.99 0.59
CA LYS A 171 17.54 25.64 -0.84
C LYS A 171 16.42 26.35 -1.58
N ARG A 172 15.51 27.02 -0.85
CA ARG A 172 14.26 27.58 -1.37
C ARG A 172 13.43 26.55 -2.15
N THR A 173 13.30 25.35 -1.61
CA THR A 173 12.49 24.27 -2.21
C THR A 173 11.50 23.69 -1.21
N LEU A 174 10.41 23.13 -1.76
CA LEU A 174 9.36 22.43 -1.04
C LEU A 174 9.40 20.95 -1.43
N LEU A 175 9.35 20.06 -0.46
CA LEU A 175 9.14 18.64 -0.72
C LEU A 175 7.65 18.32 -0.65
N ILE A 176 7.05 18.00 -1.79
CA ILE A 176 5.64 17.68 -1.90
C ILE A 176 5.46 16.16 -1.82
N ASP A 177 4.55 15.70 -0.97
CA ASP A 177 4.09 14.31 -0.95
C ASP A 177 3.03 14.11 -2.02
N LEU A 178 3.35 13.38 -3.09
CA LEU A 178 2.41 13.01 -4.15
C LEU A 178 1.68 11.71 -3.83
N GLY A 179 1.71 11.24 -2.58
CA GLY A 179 1.24 9.92 -2.22
C GLY A 179 2.12 8.82 -2.84
N PHE A 180 1.76 7.57 -2.60
CA PHE A 180 2.48 6.40 -3.12
C PHE A 180 3.98 6.29 -2.77
N TYR A 181 4.44 7.06 -1.77
CA TYR A 181 5.85 7.33 -1.53
C TYR A 181 6.60 8.00 -2.70
N CYS A 182 5.88 8.69 -3.58
CA CYS A 182 6.43 9.57 -4.58
C CYS A 182 6.53 10.99 -4.00
N TYR A 183 7.72 11.58 -4.07
CA TYR A 183 7.99 12.93 -3.59
C TYR A 183 8.51 13.77 -4.73
N TYR A 184 8.10 15.04 -4.75
CA TYR A 184 8.52 15.98 -5.77
C TYR A 184 9.11 17.23 -5.11
N GLU A 185 10.32 17.60 -5.53
CA GLU A 185 10.96 18.83 -5.07
C GLU A 185 10.54 19.98 -5.98
N PHE A 186 9.85 20.97 -5.42
CA PHE A 186 9.30 22.11 -6.15
C PHE A 186 9.99 23.41 -5.69
N PRO A 187 10.47 24.26 -6.61
CA PRO A 187 11.10 25.52 -6.26
C PRO A 187 10.08 26.49 -5.63
N MET A 188 10.46 27.14 -4.54
CA MET A 188 9.64 28.13 -3.86
C MET A 188 9.94 29.51 -4.43
N GLU A 189 8.94 30.16 -5.02
CA GLU A 189 9.03 31.59 -5.35
C GLU A 189 9.02 32.44 -4.07
N ALA A 190 9.76 33.55 -4.10
CA ALA A 190 9.91 34.44 -2.95
C ALA A 190 8.55 35.05 -2.57
N GLY A 191 8.05 34.78 -1.36
CA GLY A 191 6.84 35.42 -0.82
C GLY A 191 5.73 34.47 -0.37
N HIS A 192 5.85 33.15 -0.57
CA HIS A 192 4.82 32.22 -0.13
C HIS A 192 5.16 31.58 1.22
N GLY A 193 4.41 31.97 2.27
CA GLY A 193 4.53 31.46 3.65
C GLY A 193 4.04 30.02 3.83
N TYR A 194 4.56 29.09 3.02
CA TYR A 194 4.28 27.67 3.12
C TYR A 194 4.93 27.06 4.37
N LYS A 195 4.20 26.13 5.00
CA LYS A 195 4.64 25.39 6.18
C LYS A 195 4.52 23.88 5.94
N THR A 196 5.35 23.11 6.61
CA THR A 196 5.19 21.65 6.68
C THR A 196 3.78 21.29 7.15
N GLY A 197 3.12 20.39 6.42
CA GLY A 197 1.75 19.97 6.67
C GLY A 197 0.69 20.77 5.91
N ASP A 198 1.03 21.90 5.29
CA ASP A 198 0.10 22.65 4.44
C ASP A 198 -0.40 21.78 3.28
N VAL A 199 -1.67 21.95 2.92
CA VAL A 199 -2.28 21.33 1.75
C VAL A 199 -2.16 22.29 0.57
N VAL A 200 -1.68 21.77 -0.56
CA VAL A 200 -1.53 22.52 -1.80
C VAL A 200 -2.15 21.75 -2.96
N GLN A 201 -2.73 22.48 -3.91
CA GLN A 201 -3.19 21.95 -5.17
C GLN A 201 -2.15 22.20 -6.26
N ILE A 202 -1.82 21.16 -7.01
CA ILE A 202 -0.96 21.27 -8.19
C ILE A 202 -1.82 21.73 -9.37
N GLN A 203 -1.39 22.77 -10.07
CA GLN A 203 -2.07 23.31 -11.23
C GLN A 203 -1.14 23.35 -12.44
N LYS A 204 -1.64 22.90 -13.58
CA LYS A 204 -0.94 22.98 -14.86
C LYS A 204 -1.23 24.32 -15.51
N GLN A 205 -0.18 25.08 -15.80
CA GLN A 205 -0.24 26.32 -16.58
C GLN A 205 0.20 26.06 -18.03
N LYS A 206 0.10 27.09 -18.90
CA LYS A 206 0.61 27.01 -20.29
C LYS A 206 2.10 26.65 -20.33
N GLU A 207 2.89 27.21 -19.42
CA GLU A 207 4.34 27.02 -19.34
C GLU A 207 4.79 26.53 -17.96
N GLY A 208 4.30 25.35 -17.56
CA GLY A 208 4.79 24.65 -16.36
C GLY A 208 3.71 24.38 -15.32
N TRP A 209 4.12 24.36 -14.06
CA TRP A 209 3.28 23.95 -12.94
C TRP A 209 3.37 24.97 -11.81
N THR A 210 2.24 25.24 -11.17
CA THR A 210 2.15 26.13 -10.01
C THR A 210 1.50 25.42 -8.84
N LEU A 211 1.76 25.92 -7.64
CA LEU A 211 1.10 25.49 -6.41
C LEU A 211 0.16 26.56 -5.92
N GLN A 212 -1.07 26.17 -5.62
CA GLN A 212 -2.02 27.03 -4.92
C GLN A 212 -2.28 26.45 -3.53
N LYS A 213 -2.17 27.28 -2.49
CA LYS A 213 -2.57 26.87 -1.13
C LYS A 213 -4.07 26.56 -1.13
N SER A 214 -4.40 25.37 -0.64
CA SER A 214 -5.79 24.91 -0.60
C SER A 214 -6.35 25.15 0.79
N ASN A 215 -7.58 25.68 0.89
CA ASN A 215 -8.28 25.87 2.17
C ASN A 215 -8.95 24.56 2.65
N LEU A 216 -8.33 23.43 2.34
CA LEU A 216 -8.88 22.12 2.67
C LEU A 216 -8.50 21.73 4.09
N ASP A 217 -9.48 21.73 4.96
CA ASP A 217 -9.31 21.34 6.36
C ASP A 217 -9.42 19.81 6.56
N LYS A 218 -9.91 19.08 5.54
CA LYS A 218 -10.18 17.64 5.63
C LYS A 218 -9.12 16.81 4.92
N ILE A 219 -8.52 15.88 5.66
CA ILE A 219 -7.66 14.80 5.12
C ILE A 219 -8.41 13.97 4.06
N SER A 220 -9.75 13.97 4.07
CA SER A 220 -10.54 13.22 3.11
C SER A 220 -10.43 13.68 1.67
N GLU A 221 -9.92 14.90 1.43
CA GLU A 221 -9.88 15.53 0.11
C GLU A 221 -8.48 15.48 -0.53
N LEU A 222 -7.54 14.75 0.09
CA LEU A 222 -6.16 14.56 -0.37
C LEU A 222 -6.00 13.34 -1.29
N TYR A 223 -4.99 13.42 -2.16
CA TYR A 223 -4.46 12.30 -2.95
C TYR A 223 -5.46 11.67 -3.92
N PHE A 224 -6.24 12.52 -4.58
CA PHE A 224 -7.03 12.14 -5.74
C PHE A 224 -6.19 12.26 -7.01
N TYR A 225 -6.02 11.12 -7.68
CA TYR A 225 -5.24 11.04 -8.90
C TYR A 225 -6.03 10.45 -10.04
N PHE A 226 -5.89 11.08 -11.19
CA PHE A 226 -6.34 10.52 -12.46
C PHE A 226 -5.43 9.36 -12.86
N GLY A 227 -6.02 8.32 -13.40
CA GLY A 227 -5.28 7.20 -13.95
C GLY A 227 -6.05 6.42 -15.00
N GLU A 228 -5.32 5.55 -15.66
CA GLU A 228 -5.84 4.61 -16.66
C GLU A 228 -5.67 3.19 -16.12
N ILE A 229 -6.72 2.38 -16.20
CA ILE A 229 -6.65 0.96 -15.87
C ILE A 229 -5.67 0.27 -16.81
N GLU A 230 -4.63 -0.36 -16.26
CA GLU A 230 -3.73 -1.22 -17.04
C GLU A 230 -4.32 -2.62 -17.12
N ARG A 231 -4.75 -3.18 -15.97
CA ARG A 231 -5.47 -4.47 -15.88
C ARG A 231 -6.08 -4.69 -14.50
N VAL A 232 -7.03 -5.61 -14.42
CA VAL A 232 -7.52 -6.20 -13.16
C VAL A 232 -6.54 -7.30 -12.70
N ILE A 233 -6.26 -7.36 -11.40
CA ILE A 233 -5.31 -8.33 -10.80
C ILE A 233 -6.05 -9.48 -10.14
N ASP A 234 -7.08 -9.19 -9.36
CA ASP A 234 -7.98 -10.14 -8.69
C ASP A 234 -9.37 -9.46 -8.53
N GLY A 235 -10.32 -10.11 -7.87
CA GLY A 235 -11.70 -9.59 -7.74
C GLY A 235 -11.84 -8.28 -6.95
N ASP A 236 -10.79 -7.79 -6.29
CA ASP A 236 -10.83 -6.56 -5.50
C ASP A 236 -9.57 -5.66 -5.65
N THR A 237 -8.67 -5.98 -6.58
CA THR A 237 -7.41 -5.30 -6.80
C THR A 237 -7.19 -5.01 -8.28
N ILE A 238 -6.84 -3.76 -8.55
CA ILE A 238 -6.57 -3.25 -9.90
C ILE A 238 -5.15 -2.71 -10.03
N LEU A 239 -4.58 -2.78 -11.23
CA LEU A 239 -3.33 -2.12 -11.57
C LEU A 239 -3.63 -0.88 -12.40
N VAL A 240 -3.21 0.28 -11.90
CA VAL A 240 -3.51 1.58 -12.49
C VAL A 240 -2.22 2.33 -12.78
N LYS A 241 -2.19 2.98 -13.94
CA LYS A 241 -1.15 3.94 -14.31
C LYS A 241 -1.65 5.34 -13.98
N PHE A 242 -1.04 5.98 -12.99
CA PHE A 242 -1.42 7.28 -12.47
C PHE A 242 -0.65 8.42 -13.10
N ASP A 243 -1.32 9.57 -13.22
CA ASP A 243 -0.72 10.89 -13.39
C ASP A 243 -0.80 11.66 -12.07
N LEU A 244 0.35 11.86 -11.43
CA LEU A 244 0.45 12.52 -10.13
C LEU A 244 0.58 14.05 -10.23
N GLY A 245 0.50 14.62 -11.43
CA GLY A 245 0.92 16.00 -11.70
C GLY A 245 2.42 16.10 -11.93
N PHE A 246 2.92 17.30 -12.28
CA PHE A 246 4.33 17.54 -12.59
C PHE A 246 4.93 16.67 -13.71
N ASN A 247 4.09 16.09 -14.58
CA ASN A 247 4.47 15.05 -15.55
C ASN A 247 5.04 13.77 -14.90
N VAL A 248 4.78 13.54 -13.61
CA VAL A 248 5.18 12.32 -12.90
C VAL A 248 4.13 11.25 -13.10
N ARG A 249 4.57 10.09 -13.59
CA ARG A 249 3.71 8.91 -13.77
C ARG A 249 4.18 7.76 -12.89
N THR A 250 3.24 7.02 -12.32
CA THR A 250 3.53 5.84 -11.50
C THR A 250 2.56 4.71 -11.80
N ARG A 251 2.98 3.47 -11.58
CA ARG A 251 2.11 2.29 -11.70
C ARG A 251 1.89 1.70 -10.31
N GLN A 252 0.64 1.60 -9.88
CA GLN A 252 0.34 1.15 -8.52
C GLN A 252 -0.79 0.12 -8.53
N ARG A 253 -0.64 -0.88 -7.66
CA ARG A 253 -1.70 -1.85 -7.35
C ARG A 253 -2.59 -1.24 -6.27
N ILE A 254 -3.87 -1.09 -6.56
CA ILE A 254 -4.86 -0.52 -5.67
C ILE A 254 -5.83 -1.63 -5.24
N ARG A 255 -5.88 -1.89 -3.93
CA ARG A 255 -6.91 -2.70 -3.29
C ARG A 255 -8.12 -1.82 -3.04
N LEU A 256 -9.31 -2.25 -3.49
CA LEU A 256 -10.53 -1.47 -3.37
C LEU A 256 -10.96 -1.36 -1.89
N HIS A 257 -11.05 -0.16 -1.35
CA HIS A 257 -11.50 0.10 0.01
C HIS A 257 -12.90 -0.49 0.26
N ASN A 258 -13.08 -1.25 1.34
CA ASN A 258 -14.35 -1.87 1.75
C ASN A 258 -15.04 -2.77 0.71
N VAL A 259 -14.33 -3.19 -0.34
CA VAL A 259 -14.80 -4.23 -1.26
C VAL A 259 -14.18 -5.54 -0.84
N TRP A 260 -14.95 -6.62 -0.93
CA TRP A 260 -14.43 -7.95 -0.67
C TRP A 260 -14.51 -8.81 -1.93
N ALA A 261 -13.49 -9.62 -2.15
CA ALA A 261 -13.51 -10.71 -3.11
C ALA A 261 -12.81 -11.94 -2.52
N ALA A 262 -13.28 -13.13 -2.92
CA ALA A 262 -12.60 -14.37 -2.62
C ALA A 262 -11.24 -14.46 -3.36
N GLU A 263 -10.36 -15.34 -2.87
CA GLU A 263 -9.06 -15.57 -3.50
C GLU A 263 -9.24 -16.25 -4.86
N LEU A 264 -8.38 -15.91 -5.83
CA LEU A 264 -8.37 -16.51 -7.15
C LEU A 264 -8.18 -18.04 -7.08
N GLY A 265 -8.85 -18.77 -7.96
CA GLY A 265 -8.90 -20.24 -7.95
C GLY A 265 -9.99 -20.83 -7.07
N THR A 266 -10.81 -19.99 -6.42
CA THR A 266 -12.13 -20.38 -5.91
C THR A 266 -13.18 -19.93 -6.90
N ASN A 267 -14.31 -20.64 -7.02
CA ASN A 267 -15.39 -20.26 -7.93
C ASN A 267 -15.83 -18.80 -7.72
N GLU A 268 -16.07 -18.42 -6.46
CA GLU A 268 -16.45 -17.05 -6.09
C GLU A 268 -15.34 -16.01 -6.42
N GLY A 269 -14.07 -16.38 -6.27
CA GLY A 269 -12.95 -15.47 -6.57
C GLY A 269 -12.80 -15.23 -8.07
N ASP A 270 -12.98 -16.28 -8.86
CA ASP A 270 -12.90 -16.21 -10.32
C ASP A 270 -14.10 -15.44 -10.90
N ASP A 271 -15.31 -15.61 -10.33
CA ASP A 271 -16.50 -14.84 -10.70
C ASP A 271 -16.33 -13.34 -10.40
N ASN A 272 -15.85 -13.01 -9.19
CA ASN A 272 -15.53 -11.62 -8.81
C ASN A 272 -14.51 -10.98 -9.76
N PHE A 273 -13.48 -11.75 -10.14
CA PHE A 273 -12.44 -11.30 -11.07
C PHE A 273 -13.00 -11.01 -12.46
N GLU A 274 -13.76 -11.93 -13.05
CA GLU A 274 -14.34 -11.73 -14.39
C GLU A 274 -15.38 -10.61 -14.39
N PHE A 275 -16.16 -10.46 -13.31
CA PHE A 275 -17.09 -9.34 -13.15
C PHE A 275 -16.36 -7.99 -13.17
N LEU A 276 -15.31 -7.84 -12.36
CA LEU A 276 -14.52 -6.62 -12.29
C LEU A 276 -13.81 -6.33 -13.62
N LYS A 277 -13.26 -7.36 -14.28
CA LYS A 277 -12.59 -7.26 -15.58
C LYS A 277 -13.52 -6.85 -16.71
N LYS A 278 -14.78 -7.32 -16.70
CA LYS A 278 -15.80 -6.91 -17.68
C LYS A 278 -16.14 -5.41 -17.55
N LYS A 279 -16.16 -4.89 -16.32
CA LYS A 279 -16.41 -3.47 -16.03
C LYS A 279 -15.20 -2.59 -16.35
N LEU A 280 -14.02 -2.97 -15.88
CA LEU A 280 -12.79 -2.19 -16.01
C LEU A 280 -11.89 -2.75 -17.10
N ARG A 281 -12.21 -2.41 -18.35
CA ARG A 281 -11.35 -2.73 -19.49
C ARG A 281 -10.05 -1.93 -19.40
N ALA A 282 -9.00 -2.41 -20.08
CA ALA A 282 -7.77 -1.65 -20.22
C ALA A 282 -8.06 -0.25 -20.83
N ASN A 283 -7.36 0.76 -20.34
CA ASN A 283 -7.55 2.19 -20.65
C ASN A 283 -8.87 2.80 -20.16
N THR A 284 -9.62 2.12 -19.28
CA THR A 284 -10.74 2.77 -18.58
C THR A 284 -10.18 3.89 -17.71
N ASN A 285 -10.79 5.07 -17.82
CA ASN A 285 -10.39 6.24 -17.07
C ASN A 285 -10.94 6.19 -15.65
N VAL A 286 -10.07 6.44 -14.68
CA VAL A 286 -10.41 6.39 -13.25
C VAL A 286 -9.86 7.60 -12.50
N ILE A 287 -10.56 7.96 -11.44
CA ILE A 287 -10.01 8.75 -10.34
C ILE A 287 -9.92 7.82 -9.14
N VAL A 288 -8.72 7.75 -8.56
CA VAL A 288 -8.49 6.99 -7.33
C VAL A 288 -8.09 7.96 -6.25
N ARG A 289 -8.81 7.92 -5.14
CA ARG A 289 -8.34 8.48 -3.88
C ARG A 289 -7.46 7.43 -3.20
N SER A 290 -6.16 7.66 -3.15
CA SER A 290 -5.25 6.74 -2.46
C SER A 290 -5.27 6.97 -0.95
N ARG A 291 -5.42 5.91 -0.18
CA ARG A 291 -5.22 5.87 1.26
C ARG A 291 -3.87 5.25 1.59
N SER A 292 -3.57 5.14 2.89
CA SER A 292 -2.41 4.39 3.37
C SER A 292 -2.46 2.93 2.92
N LYS A 293 -1.32 2.25 3.05
CA LYS A 293 -1.27 0.81 2.79
C LYS A 293 -2.15 0.05 3.79
N ASP A 294 -2.86 -0.98 3.33
CA ASP A 294 -3.56 -1.92 4.20
C ASP A 294 -2.57 -2.75 5.02
N MET A 295 -3.15 -3.59 5.87
CA MET A 295 -2.48 -4.59 6.67
C MET A 295 -1.59 -5.54 5.82
N TYR A 296 -1.80 -5.61 4.50
CA TYR A 296 -1.01 -6.40 3.56
C TYR A 296 0.00 -5.56 2.73
N GLY A 297 0.23 -4.30 3.08
CA GLY A 297 1.18 -3.44 2.38
C GLY A 297 0.71 -3.01 0.97
N ARG A 298 -0.58 -3.15 0.64
CA ARG A 298 -1.21 -2.72 -0.62
C ARG A 298 -1.81 -1.34 -0.44
N TYR A 299 -1.70 -0.44 -1.42
CA TYR A 299 -2.44 0.82 -1.34
C TYR A 299 -3.93 0.55 -1.40
N VAL A 300 -4.67 1.09 -0.45
CA VAL A 300 -6.13 1.01 -0.45
C VAL A 300 -6.69 2.23 -1.14
N GLY A 301 -7.70 2.07 -1.98
CA GLY A 301 -8.26 3.20 -2.72
C GLY A 301 -9.77 3.16 -2.89
N GLU A 302 -10.36 4.35 -2.94
CA GLU A 302 -11.72 4.58 -3.39
C GLU A 302 -11.67 4.99 -4.86
N VAL A 303 -12.43 4.31 -5.71
CA VAL A 303 -12.29 4.38 -7.17
C VAL A 303 -13.58 4.88 -7.80
N LEU A 304 -13.50 6.00 -8.49
CA LEU A 304 -14.51 6.48 -9.43
C LEU A 304 -14.04 6.11 -10.84
N TYR A 305 -14.92 5.55 -11.68
CA TYR A 305 -14.57 5.21 -13.06
C TYR A 305 -15.59 5.73 -14.05
N SER A 306 -15.16 5.88 -15.31
CA SER A 306 -16.06 6.18 -16.42
C SER A 306 -15.77 5.28 -17.60
N ASN A 307 -16.82 4.64 -18.11
CA ASN A 307 -16.76 3.85 -19.35
C ASN A 307 -16.82 4.72 -20.60
N LYS A 308 -17.13 6.01 -20.46
CA LYS A 308 -17.17 6.97 -21.56
C LYS A 308 -15.79 7.59 -21.73
N LYS A 309 -15.41 7.87 -22.98
CA LYS A 309 -14.32 8.80 -23.23
C LYS A 309 -14.70 10.16 -22.67
N ILE A 310 -13.83 10.71 -21.86
CA ILE A 310 -13.99 11.99 -21.18
C ILE A 310 -12.83 12.89 -21.60
N GLN A 311 -13.14 14.16 -21.86
CA GLN A 311 -12.14 15.14 -22.29
C GLN A 311 -11.36 15.71 -21.10
N ASP A 312 -12.03 15.95 -19.97
CA ASP A 312 -11.42 16.40 -18.71
C ASP A 312 -11.66 15.35 -17.61
N PRO A 313 -10.60 14.86 -16.95
CA PRO A 313 -10.70 14.01 -15.77
C PRO A 313 -11.71 14.48 -14.70
N LYS A 314 -11.88 15.79 -14.50
CA LYS A 314 -12.77 16.37 -13.49
C LYS A 314 -14.22 15.90 -13.62
N TYR A 315 -14.67 15.57 -14.83
CA TYR A 315 -16.04 15.06 -15.05
C TYR A 315 -16.30 13.71 -14.37
N ILE A 316 -15.25 12.92 -14.07
CA ILE A 316 -15.42 11.66 -13.33
C ILE A 316 -15.99 11.91 -11.91
N PHE A 317 -15.63 13.02 -11.26
CA PHE A 317 -16.18 13.33 -9.93
C PHE A 317 -17.70 13.44 -9.97
N GLN A 318 -18.24 14.08 -11.02
CA GLN A 318 -19.67 14.34 -11.18
C GLN A 318 -20.42 13.15 -11.79
N GLU A 319 -19.92 12.59 -12.89
CA GLU A 319 -20.65 11.62 -13.71
C GLU A 319 -20.13 10.18 -13.58
N GLY A 320 -18.97 9.97 -12.95
CA GLY A 320 -18.37 8.65 -12.81
C GLY A 320 -19.20 7.71 -11.95
N ILE A 321 -18.97 6.41 -12.06
CA ILE A 321 -19.58 5.39 -11.20
C ILE A 321 -18.64 5.14 -10.03
N TYR A 322 -19.20 5.07 -8.80
CA TYR A 322 -18.41 4.73 -7.62
C TYR A 322 -18.28 3.22 -7.50
N LEU A 323 -17.14 2.70 -7.94
CA LEU A 323 -16.89 1.26 -8.05
C LEU A 323 -17.02 0.54 -6.71
N ASN A 324 -16.47 1.13 -5.63
CA ASN A 324 -16.47 0.46 -4.34
C ASN A 324 -17.88 0.25 -3.78
N GLN A 325 -18.78 1.22 -4.00
CA GLN A 325 -20.18 1.09 -3.64
C GLN A 325 -20.86 0.02 -4.51
N GLU A 326 -20.65 0.07 -5.83
CA GLU A 326 -21.26 -0.87 -6.77
C GLU A 326 -20.89 -2.33 -6.47
N LEU A 327 -19.64 -2.58 -6.06
CA LEU A 327 -19.17 -3.91 -5.67
C LEU A 327 -19.54 -4.27 -4.22
N GLY A 328 -19.62 -3.28 -3.33
CA GLY A 328 -19.96 -3.52 -1.92
C GLY A 328 -21.46 -3.75 -1.66
N GLU A 329 -22.33 -3.27 -2.55
CA GLU A 329 -23.79 -3.46 -2.48
C GLU A 329 -24.26 -4.75 -3.19
N ASN A 330 -23.42 -5.36 -4.03
CA ASN A 330 -23.73 -6.61 -4.74
C ASN A 330 -22.87 -7.79 -4.25
N PRO A 331 -23.16 -8.40 -3.09
CA PRO A 331 -22.80 -9.79 -2.85
C PRO A 331 -23.91 -10.64 -3.48
N SER A 332 -23.71 -11.13 -4.70
CA SER A 332 -24.35 -12.36 -5.19
C SER A 332 -25.86 -12.48 -4.86
N SER A 333 -26.70 -11.55 -5.33
CA SER A 333 -28.17 -11.64 -5.15
C SER A 333 -28.95 -11.90 -6.44
N ASP A 334 -28.27 -12.25 -7.53
CA ASP A 334 -28.90 -12.82 -8.73
C ASP A 334 -27.94 -13.85 -9.36
N LEU A 335 -27.92 -15.06 -8.78
CA LEU A 335 -27.83 -16.37 -9.47
C LEU A 335 -27.83 -17.53 -8.45
#